data_AF-A0A1H5ACN9-F1
#
_entry.id   AF-A0A1H5ACN9-F1
#
_cell.length_a   1.000
_cell.length_b   1.000
_cell.length_c   1.000
_cell.angle_alpha   90.00
_cell.angle_beta   90.00
_cell.angle_gamma   90.00
#
_symmetry.space_group_name_H-M   'P 1'
#
loop_
_entity.id
_entity.type
_entity.pdbx_description
1 polymer ?
#
loop_
_entity_poly.entity_id
_entity_poly.type
_entity_poly.pdbx_seq_one_letter_code
_entity_poly.pdbx_strand_id
1 'polypeptide(L)'
;MTNEELAMLGFAVKWAPFGGGDEHILPEFGIFPAVFYRRLQRLLTRHPTINDTVRRRLDELCTVKLTPAVRTRKPYSRVGSTR
;
A
#
# COMPACT_ATOMS: atom_id res chain seq x y z
N MET A 1 9.73 3.67 -18.01
CA MET A 1 8.47 3.90 -17.30
C MET A 1 7.34 3.83 -18.30
N THR A 2 6.34 2.98 -18.07
CA THR A 2 5.09 2.93 -18.83
C THR A 2 4.10 3.98 -18.30
N ASN A 3 3.02 4.24 -19.04
CA ASN A 3 1.96 5.15 -18.57
C ASN A 3 1.28 4.65 -17.29
N GLU A 4 1.11 3.33 -17.13
CA GLU A 4 0.57 2.72 -15.91
C GLU A 4 1.53 2.95 -14.73
N GLU A 5 2.83 2.77 -14.93
CA GLU A 5 3.87 3.00 -13.92
C GLU A 5 3.92 4.48 -13.47
N LEU A 6 3.78 5.42 -14.40
CA LEU A 6 3.69 6.85 -14.09
C LEU A 6 2.41 7.19 -13.32
N ALA A 7 1.27 6.59 -13.69
CA ALA A 7 0.01 6.76 -12.99
C ALA A 7 0.08 6.23 -11.54
N MET A 8 0.66 5.04 -11.34
CA MET A 8 0.89 4.49 -9.99
C MET A 8 1.78 5.39 -9.15
N LEU A 9 2.88 5.92 -9.72
CA LEU A 9 3.78 6.83 -9.02
C LEU A 9 3.10 8.15 -8.65
N GLY A 10 2.38 8.76 -9.59
CA GLY A 10 1.63 10.00 -9.36
C GLY A 10 0.56 9.84 -8.30
N PHE A 11 -0.18 8.73 -8.33
CA PHE A 11 -1.14 8.38 -7.29
C PHE A 11 -0.47 8.23 -5.93
N ALA A 12 0.64 7.47 -5.85
CA ALA A 12 1.34 7.23 -4.60
C ALA A 12 1.88 8.54 -3.99
N VAL A 13 2.43 9.44 -4.81
CA VAL A 13 2.91 10.75 -4.36
C VAL A 13 1.75 11.62 -3.84
N LYS A 14 0.62 11.65 -4.57
CA LYS A 14 -0.59 12.38 -4.17
C LYS A 14 -1.12 11.90 -2.82
N TRP A 15 -1.13 10.59 -2.58
CA TRP A 15 -1.72 9.99 -1.38
C TRP A 15 -0.74 9.71 -0.25
N ALA A 16 0.57 9.84 -0.47
CA ALA A 16 1.59 9.64 0.56
C ALA A 16 1.37 10.47 1.86
N PRO A 17 0.95 11.76 1.80
CA PRO A 17 0.65 12.53 3.02
C PRO A 17 -0.52 11.98 3.84
N PHE A 18 -1.41 11.22 3.21
CA PHE A 18 -2.64 10.68 3.83
C PHE A 18 -2.50 9.18 4.15
N GLY A 19 -1.29 8.61 4.03
CA GLY A 19 -1.08 7.20 4.30
C GLY A 19 -1.51 6.25 3.18
N GLY A 20 -1.57 6.71 1.93
CA GLY A 20 -1.54 5.83 0.75
C GLY A 20 -2.87 5.52 0.05
N GLY A 21 -4.00 6.05 0.53
CA GLY A 21 -5.24 6.10 -0.26
C GLY A 21 -5.83 4.73 -0.67
N ASP A 22 -5.70 3.71 0.19
CA ASP A 22 -6.04 2.31 -0.12
C ASP A 22 -7.44 2.11 -0.73
N GLU A 23 -8.41 2.92 -0.29
CA GLU A 23 -9.80 2.90 -0.76
C GLU A 23 -9.96 3.29 -2.23
N HIS A 24 -9.03 4.08 -2.78
CA HIS A 24 -9.05 4.54 -4.17
C HIS A 24 -8.26 3.63 -5.11
N ILE A 25 -7.44 2.72 -4.57
CA ILE A 25 -6.59 1.84 -5.38
C ILE A 25 -7.44 0.89 -6.24
N LEU A 26 -8.46 0.25 -5.64
CA LEU A 26 -9.30 -0.70 -6.36
C LEU A 26 -10.15 -0.03 -7.45
N PRO A 27 -10.84 1.10 -7.18
CA PRO A 27 -11.57 1.82 -8.23
C PRO A 27 -10.70 2.34 -9.38
N GLU A 28 -9.48 2.82 -9.10
CA GLU A 28 -8.64 3.44 -10.14
C GLU A 28 -7.80 2.42 -10.93
N PHE A 29 -7.26 1.39 -10.28
CA PHE A 29 -6.31 0.45 -10.90
C PHE A 29 -6.85 -0.97 -11.06
N GLY A 30 -8.02 -1.28 -10.52
CA GLY A 30 -8.63 -2.62 -10.60
C GLY A 30 -7.84 -3.69 -9.85
N ILE A 31 -6.96 -3.32 -8.92
CA ILE A 31 -6.12 -4.24 -8.14
C ILE A 31 -6.26 -3.98 -6.64
N PHE A 32 -5.98 -5.01 -5.84
CA PHE A 32 -5.97 -4.84 -4.38
C PHE A 32 -4.77 -4.03 -3.89
N PRO A 33 -4.89 -3.30 -2.77
CA PRO A 33 -3.81 -2.49 -2.19
C PRO A 33 -2.48 -3.23 -2.06
N ALA A 34 -2.49 -4.48 -1.55
CA ALA A 34 -1.27 -5.26 -1.41
C ALA A 34 -0.55 -5.51 -2.75
N VAL A 35 -1.29 -5.70 -3.84
CA VAL A 35 -0.71 -5.86 -5.19
C VAL A 35 -0.14 -4.53 -5.68
N PHE A 36 -0.85 -3.43 -5.45
CA PHE A 36 -0.41 -2.09 -5.81
C PHE A 36 0.92 -1.74 -5.12
N TYR A 37 1.01 -1.86 -3.80
CA TYR A 37 2.25 -1.54 -3.07
C TYR A 37 3.42 -2.43 -3.46
N ARG A 38 3.20 -3.71 -3.77
CA ARG A 38 4.27 -4.59 -4.31
C ARG A 38 4.71 -4.20 -5.72
N ARG A 39 3.82 -3.66 -6.56
CA ARG A 39 4.19 -3.12 -7.88
C ARG A 39 4.96 -1.82 -7.72
N LEU A 40 4.50 -0.92 -6.85
CA LEU A 40 5.17 0.33 -6.53
C LEU A 40 6.59 0.11 -5.99
N GLN A 41 6.78 -0.83 -5.07
CA GLN A 41 8.12 -1.12 -4.55
C GLN A 41 9.08 -1.59 -5.66
N ARG A 42 8.64 -2.49 -6.54
CA ARG A 42 9.43 -2.94 -7.70
C ARG A 42 9.73 -1.78 -8.67
N LEU A 43 8.78 -0.88 -8.86
CA LEU A 43 8.97 0.33 -9.67
C LEU A 43 10.10 1.20 -9.11
N LEU A 44 10.08 1.45 -7.80
CA LEU A 44 11.09 2.26 -7.11
C LEU A 44 12.49 1.64 -7.21
N THR A 45 12.59 0.30 -7.16
CA THR A 45 13.86 -0.42 -7.35
C THR A 45 14.35 -0.34 -8.80
N ARG A 46 13.45 -0.41 -9.78
CA ARG A 46 13.80 -0.46 -11.22
C ARG A 46 14.18 0.91 -11.79
N HIS A 47 13.70 2.00 -11.19
CA HIS A 47 13.91 3.36 -11.69
C HIS A 47 14.69 4.23 -10.68
N PRO A 48 16.03 4.13 -10.65
CA PRO A 48 16.87 4.90 -9.73
C PRO A 48 16.87 6.41 -10.02
N THR A 49 16.33 6.83 -11.17
CA THR A 49 16.17 8.25 -11.55
C THR A 49 15.07 8.97 -10.77
N ILE A 50 14.25 8.25 -9.99
CA ILE A 50 13.27 8.84 -9.09
C ILE A 50 14.03 9.52 -7.94
N ASN A 51 13.69 10.78 -7.68
CA ASN A 51 14.26 11.58 -6.60
C ASN A 51 14.34 10.78 -5.28
N ASP A 52 15.53 10.74 -4.69
CA ASP A 52 15.88 9.96 -3.50
C ASP A 52 14.94 10.22 -2.32
N THR A 53 14.53 11.46 -2.11
CA THR A 53 13.60 11.85 -1.03
C THR A 53 12.21 11.27 -1.26
N VAL A 54 11.71 11.31 -2.51
CA VAL A 54 10.41 10.75 -2.87
C VAL A 54 10.45 9.24 -2.76
N ARG A 55 11.51 8.62 -3.29
CA ARG A 55 11.74 7.18 -3.24
C ARG A 55 11.74 6.65 -1.82
N ARG A 56 12.51 7.27 -0.92
CA ARG A 56 12.57 6.87 0.49
C ARG A 56 11.20 6.95 1.17
N ARG A 57 10.47 8.06 0.98
CA ARG A 57 9.15 8.24 1.57
C ARG A 57 8.14 7.19 1.10
N LEU A 58 8.17 6.85 -0.19
CA LEU A 58 7.29 5.83 -0.76
C LEU A 58 7.67 4.41 -0.33
N ASP A 59 8.97 4.14 -0.14
CA ASP A 59 9.44 2.84 0.34
C ASP A 59 9.07 2.60 1.82
N GLU A 60 9.18 3.63 2.66
CA GLU A 60 8.67 3.63 4.04
C GLU A 60 7.16 3.33 4.06
N LEU A 61 6.38 4.00 3.20
CA LEU A 61 4.94 3.74 3.04
C LEU A 61 4.65 2.29 2.62
N CYS A 62 5.38 1.79 1.60
CA CYS A 62 5.21 0.41 1.13
C CYS A 62 5.51 -0.59 2.25
N THR A 63 6.55 -0.35 3.04
CA THR A 63 6.92 -1.21 4.17
C THR A 63 5.80 -1.27 5.21
N VAL A 64 5.23 -0.12 5.59
CA VAL A 64 4.10 -0.07 6.53
C VAL A 64 2.88 -0.82 6.00
N LYS A 65 2.57 -0.66 4.70
CA LYS A 65 1.37 -1.25 4.08
C LYS A 65 1.48 -2.73 3.78
N LEU A 66 2.69 -3.21 3.52
CA LEU A 66 2.97 -4.62 3.24
C LEU A 66 3.32 -5.42 4.50
N THR A 67 3.61 -4.74 5.62
CA THR A 67 3.74 -5.41 6.90
C THR A 67 2.39 -6.06 7.22
N PRO A 68 2.33 -7.40 7.36
CA PRO A 68 1.10 -8.05 7.75
C PRO A 68 0.71 -7.50 9.11
N ALA A 69 -0.42 -6.77 9.17
CA ALA A 69 -1.03 -6.42 10.44
C ALA A 69 -1.20 -7.75 11.19
N VAL A 70 -0.47 -7.91 12.30
CA VAL A 70 -0.65 -9.05 13.19
C VAL A 70 -2.14 -9.06 13.51
N ARG A 71 -2.86 -10.00 12.89
CA ARG A 71 -4.26 -10.24 13.20
C ARG A 71 -4.23 -10.81 14.60
N THR A 72 -4.23 -9.96 15.61
CA THR A 72 -4.80 -10.30 16.91
C THR A 72 -6.25 -10.60 16.63
N ARG A 73 -6.52 -11.86 16.25
CA ARG A 73 -7.83 -12.47 16.33
C ARG A 73 -8.26 -12.26 17.77
N LYS A 74 -9.05 -11.23 18.03
CA LYS A 74 -9.77 -11.09 19.29
C LYS A 74 -10.61 -12.37 19.35
N PRO A 75 -10.36 -13.30 20.29
CA PRO A 75 -11.23 -14.45 20.42
C PRO A 75 -12.59 -13.87 20.77
N TYR A 76 -13.55 -13.98 19.85
CA TYR A 76 -14.93 -13.67 20.17
C TYR A 76 -15.30 -14.54 21.36
N SER A 77 -15.49 -13.91 22.52
CA SER A 77 -15.92 -14.57 23.74
C SER A 77 -17.19 -15.33 23.40
N ARG A 78 -17.14 -16.67 23.47
CA ARG A 78 -18.36 -17.47 23.42
C ARG A 78 -19.21 -17.03 24.61
N VAL A 79 -20.32 -16.33 24.34
CA VAL A 79 -21.34 -16.07 25.35
C VAL A 79 -21.80 -17.45 25.84
N GLY A 80 -21.46 -17.76 27.09
CA GLY A 80 -21.87 -18.99 27.73
C GLY A 80 -23.40 -19.03 27.77
N SER A 81 -23.98 -20.01 27.09
CA SER A 81 -25.39 -20.34 27.23
C SER A 81 -25.57 -20.96 28.62
N THR A 82 -25.94 -20.12 29.58
CA THR A 82 -26.44 -20.57 30.89
C THR A 82 -27.82 -21.19 30.69
N ARG A 83 -27.93 -22.48 31.02
CA ARG A 83 -29.20 -23.19 31.19
C ARG A 83 -29.83 -22.83 32.52
#